data_AF-A0A4U9W1C4-F1
#
_entry.id   AF-A0A4U9W1C4-F1
#
_cell.length_a   1.000
_cell.length_b   1.000
_cell.length_c   1.000
_cell.angle_alpha   90.00
_cell.angle_beta   90.00
_cell.angle_gamma   90.00
#
_symmetry.space_group_name_H-M   'P 1'
#
loop_
_entity.id
_entity.type
_entity.pdbx_description
1 polymer ?
#
loop_
_entity_poly.entity_id
_entity_poly.type
_entity_poly.pdbx_seq_one_letter_code
_entity_poly.pdbx_strand_id
1 'polypeptide(L)'
;MHWGWVSPLVIVTLFGNRLLPRSGPWMQYVKEAFGFVILALPVFLLERVIGDVWGLRLWSLLGLAFFGWAFVLSLKSSRGWTRAIQVLLLAALVISARPLQDWAFGSTASEQTAQPHLNFTRINNVEQLNQALQQAQGKPVMLDLYADWCVACKEFEKYTFSDPAVQTQLADTVLLQADVTANNAEQAALLKHLQVLGLPTILFFDRDGKELPAARVTGFMNAEAFDAHLQKTTR
;
A
#
# COMPACT_ATOMS: atom_id res chain seq x y z
N MET A 1 -35.81 12.98 15.24
CA MET A 1 -35.69 12.22 13.97
C MET A 1 -34.86 10.96 14.21
N HIS A 2 -35.45 9.87 14.73
CA HIS A 2 -34.72 8.61 15.02
C HIS A 2 -35.45 7.34 14.51
N TRP A 3 -36.54 7.50 13.76
CA TRP A 3 -37.39 6.38 13.32
C TRP A 3 -36.87 5.64 12.07
N GLY A 4 -35.84 6.15 11.39
CA GLY A 4 -35.29 5.52 10.18
C GLY A 4 -34.51 4.22 10.43
N TRP A 5 -33.96 4.04 11.64
CA TRP A 5 -33.10 2.88 11.96
C TRP A 5 -33.87 1.69 12.55
N VAL A 6 -35.11 1.92 13.00
CA VAL A 6 -35.95 0.89 13.62
C VAL A 6 -36.69 0.06 12.55
N SER A 7 -37.07 0.68 11.43
CA SER A 7 -37.75 0.03 10.31
C SER A 7 -37.02 -1.20 9.74
N PRO A 8 -35.69 -1.18 9.47
CA PRO A 8 -35.00 -2.37 8.97
C PRO A 8 -34.97 -3.51 10.01
N LEU A 9 -34.84 -3.21 11.31
CA LEU A 9 -34.86 -4.22 12.38
C LEU A 9 -36.24 -4.88 12.52
N VAL A 10 -37.32 -4.10 12.44
CA VAL A 10 -38.70 -4.63 12.52
C VAL A 10 -39.01 -5.51 11.30
N ILE A 11 -38.57 -5.13 10.11
CA ILE A 11 -38.72 -5.96 8.89
C ILE A 11 -37.95 -7.29 9.02
N VAL A 12 -36.72 -7.26 9.55
CA VAL A 12 -35.92 -8.48 9.78
C VAL A 12 -36.57 -9.39 10.83
N THR A 13 -37.16 -8.84 11.89
CA THR A 13 -37.85 -9.66 12.90
C THR A 13 -39.17 -10.26 12.40
N LEU A 14 -39.93 -9.53 11.56
CA LEU A 14 -41.21 -10.00 11.02
C LEU A 14 -41.03 -10.99 9.85
N PHE A 15 -39.95 -10.87 9.06
CA PHE A 15 -39.68 -11.74 7.90
C PHE A 15 -38.55 -12.75 8.10
N GLY A 16 -37.79 -12.67 9.20
CA GLY A 16 -36.62 -13.53 9.45
C GLY A 16 -36.94 -15.02 9.47
N ASN A 17 -38.13 -15.40 9.97
CA ASN A 17 -38.54 -16.80 10.02
C ASN A 17 -38.92 -17.40 8.64
N ARG A 18 -39.16 -16.55 7.63
CA ARG A 18 -39.54 -16.99 6.26
C ARG A 18 -38.39 -16.88 5.26
N LEU A 19 -37.40 -16.03 5.54
CA LEU A 19 -36.19 -15.83 4.74
C LEU A 19 -35.02 -16.77 5.13
N LEU A 20 -35.05 -17.38 6.32
CA LEU A 20 -34.05 -18.36 6.71
C LEU A 20 -34.38 -19.73 6.09
N PRO A 21 -33.67 -20.17 5.04
CA PRO A 21 -33.81 -21.54 4.56
C PRO A 21 -33.46 -22.49 5.71
N ARG A 22 -34.15 -23.64 5.78
CA ARG A 22 -33.86 -24.67 6.79
C ARG A 22 -32.35 -24.97 6.81
N SER A 23 -31.83 -25.26 8.01
CA SER A 23 -30.45 -25.66 8.28
C SER A 23 -30.06 -26.95 7.54
N GLY A 24 -29.90 -26.85 6.22
CA GLY A 24 -29.48 -27.93 5.34
C GLY A 24 -28.00 -27.82 4.95
N PRO A 25 -27.54 -28.63 3.98
CA PRO A 25 -26.15 -28.65 3.50
C PRO A 25 -25.62 -27.28 3.06
N TRP A 26 -26.49 -26.37 2.62
CA TRP A 26 -26.12 -25.01 2.23
C TRP A 26 -25.49 -24.20 3.38
N MET A 27 -25.89 -24.42 4.63
CA MET A 27 -25.34 -23.69 5.77
C MET A 27 -23.88 -24.08 6.07
N GLN A 28 -23.44 -25.28 5.67
CA GLN A 28 -22.04 -25.67 5.77
C GLN A 28 -21.18 -24.85 4.81
N TYR A 29 -21.63 -24.65 3.57
CA TYR A 29 -20.91 -23.82 2.59
C TYR A 29 -20.79 -22.36 3.04
N VAL A 30 -21.84 -21.81 3.66
CA VAL A 30 -21.79 -20.45 4.22
C VAL A 30 -20.74 -20.36 5.33
N LYS A 31 -20.73 -21.31 6.27
CA LYS A 31 -19.72 -21.33 7.36
C LYS A 31 -18.30 -21.45 6.82
N GLU A 32 -18.08 -22.30 5.82
CA GLU A 32 -16.78 -22.48 5.18
C GLU A 32 -16.33 -21.19 4.47
N ALA A 33 -17.22 -20.53 3.71
CA ALA A 33 -16.93 -19.25 3.07
C ALA A 33 -16.58 -18.14 4.09
N PHE A 34 -17.33 -18.04 5.20
CA PHE A 34 -17.00 -17.10 6.28
C PHE A 34 -15.66 -17.43 6.95
N GLY A 35 -15.26 -18.70 7.00
CA GLY A 35 -13.95 -19.11 7.47
C GLY A 35 -12.81 -18.48 6.66
N PHE A 36 -12.91 -18.46 5.33
CA PHE A 36 -11.91 -17.80 4.47
C PHE A 36 -11.86 -16.28 4.68
N VAL A 37 -13.01 -15.64 4.89
CA VAL A 37 -13.07 -14.21 5.20
C VAL A 37 -12.37 -13.90 6.53
N ILE A 38 -12.58 -14.74 7.55
CA ILE A 38 -11.92 -14.60 8.85
C ILE A 38 -10.40 -14.80 8.71
N LEU A 39 -9.95 -15.72 7.85
CA LEU A 39 -8.53 -15.96 7.58
C LEU A 39 -7.84 -14.82 6.81
N ALA A 40 -8.59 -13.98 6.09
CA ALA A 40 -8.03 -12.82 5.40
C ALA A 40 -7.42 -11.80 6.38
N LEU A 41 -7.99 -11.64 7.58
CA LEU A 41 -7.52 -10.67 8.57
C LEU A 41 -6.11 -11.02 9.12
N PRO A 42 -5.82 -12.26 9.57
CA PRO A 42 -4.46 -12.67 9.92
C PRO A 42 -3.47 -12.51 8.77
N VAL A 43 -3.86 -12.81 7.54
CA VAL A 43 -2.99 -12.63 6.35
C VAL A 43 -2.64 -11.17 6.15
N PHE A 44 -3.64 -10.28 6.24
CA PHE A 44 -3.44 -8.83 6.17
C PHE A 44 -2.51 -8.30 7.27
N LEU A 45 -2.66 -8.80 8.50
CA LEU A 45 -1.77 -8.42 9.61
C LEU A 45 -0.35 -8.97 9.41
N LEU A 46 -0.20 -10.18 8.88
CA LEU A 46 1.11 -10.75 8.58
C LEU A 46 1.82 -9.98 7.48
N GLU A 47 1.16 -9.69 6.36
CA GLU A 47 1.68 -8.84 5.27
C GLU A 47 2.33 -7.56 5.81
N ARG A 48 1.71 -6.96 6.83
CA ARG A 48 2.23 -5.78 7.50
C ARG A 48 3.56 -5.96 8.22
N VAL A 49 3.78 -7.14 8.80
CA VAL A 49 4.93 -7.46 9.65
C VAL A 49 6.09 -8.03 8.84
N ILE A 50 5.82 -8.86 7.83
CA ILE A 50 6.85 -9.57 7.05
C ILE A 50 7.10 -8.97 5.65
N GLY A 51 6.37 -7.92 5.28
CA GLY A 51 6.55 -7.16 4.05
C GLY A 51 5.80 -7.71 2.83
N ASP A 52 5.72 -6.88 1.79
CA ASP A 52 4.87 -7.08 0.60
C ASP A 52 5.15 -8.42 -0.13
N VAL A 53 6.42 -8.84 -0.17
CA VAL A 53 6.84 -10.08 -0.86
C VAL A 53 6.16 -11.32 -0.27
N TRP A 54 6.06 -11.39 1.06
CA TRP A 54 5.41 -12.50 1.73
C TRP A 54 3.90 -12.31 1.84
N GLY A 55 3.43 -11.05 1.90
CA GLY A 55 2.01 -10.71 1.80
C GLY A 55 1.37 -11.29 0.55
N LEU A 56 1.95 -11.03 -0.63
CA LEU A 56 1.44 -11.56 -1.90
C LEU A 56 1.33 -13.10 -1.88
N ARG A 57 2.31 -13.79 -1.29
CA ARG A 57 2.32 -15.27 -1.21
C ARG A 57 1.21 -15.81 -0.33
N LEU A 58 0.99 -15.18 0.83
CA LEU A 58 -0.08 -15.58 1.75
C LEU A 58 -1.46 -15.33 1.14
N TRP A 59 -1.65 -14.21 0.44
CA TRP A 59 -2.87 -13.93 -0.31
C TRP A 59 -3.09 -14.93 -1.45
N SER A 60 -2.04 -15.29 -2.19
CA SER A 60 -2.09 -16.35 -3.20
C SER A 60 -2.48 -17.70 -2.63
N LEU A 61 -1.92 -18.11 -1.49
CA LEU A 61 -2.28 -19.36 -0.82
C LEU A 61 -3.74 -19.37 -0.38
N LEU A 62 -4.22 -18.27 0.19
CA LEU A 62 -5.62 -18.13 0.61
C LEU A 62 -6.58 -18.16 -0.60
N GLY A 63 -6.22 -17.46 -1.68
CA GLY A 63 -6.96 -17.47 -2.94
C GLY A 63 -7.02 -18.86 -3.57
N LEU A 64 -5.89 -19.58 -3.63
CA LEU A 64 -5.83 -20.96 -4.11
C LEU A 64 -6.74 -21.90 -3.31
N ALA A 65 -6.72 -21.79 -1.98
CA ALA A 65 -7.57 -22.59 -1.11
C ALA A 65 -9.06 -22.28 -1.34
N PHE A 66 -9.42 -20.99 -1.44
CA PHE A 66 -10.80 -20.55 -1.67
C PHE A 66 -11.33 -20.97 -3.04
N PHE A 67 -10.61 -20.65 -4.13
CA PHE A 67 -11.02 -20.99 -5.49
C PHE A 67 -10.98 -22.49 -5.75
N GLY A 68 -10.02 -23.22 -5.16
CA GLY A 68 -9.95 -24.67 -5.22
C GLY A 68 -11.16 -25.33 -4.54
N TRP A 69 -11.48 -24.88 -3.32
CA TRP A 69 -12.68 -25.34 -2.60
C TRP A 69 -13.97 -25.03 -3.38
N ALA A 70 -14.13 -23.79 -3.88
CA ALA A 70 -15.29 -23.40 -4.67
C ALA A 70 -15.42 -24.20 -5.98
N PHE A 71 -14.29 -24.49 -6.64
CA PHE A 71 -14.26 -25.31 -7.85
C PHE A 71 -14.70 -26.75 -7.56
N VAL A 72 -14.19 -27.37 -6.49
CA VAL A 72 -14.60 -28.73 -6.06
C VAL A 72 -16.10 -28.79 -5.73
N LEU A 73 -16.66 -27.75 -5.08
CA LEU A 73 -18.10 -27.67 -4.85
C LEU A 73 -18.88 -27.51 -6.17
N SER A 74 -18.36 -26.72 -7.11
CA SER A 74 -18.98 -26.54 -8.42
C SER A 74 -19.00 -27.81 -9.27
N LEU A 75 -18.07 -28.74 -9.06
CA LEU A 75 -18.05 -30.05 -9.74
C LEU A 75 -19.19 -30.98 -9.29
N LYS A 76 -19.75 -30.77 -8.09
CA LYS A 76 -20.89 -31.55 -7.57
C LYS A 76 -22.22 -31.20 -8.25
N SER A 77 -22.26 -30.17 -9.10
CA SER A 77 -23.47 -29.69 -9.77
C SER A 77 -23.37 -29.83 -11.30
N SER A 78 -24.31 -30.57 -11.90
CA SER A 78 -24.30 -30.94 -13.33
C SER A 78 -25.12 -30.01 -14.26
N ARG A 79 -25.47 -28.79 -13.80
CA ARG A 79 -26.28 -27.83 -14.60
C ARG A 79 -25.43 -27.15 -15.67
N GLY A 80 -25.97 -26.91 -16.88
CA GLY A 80 -25.21 -26.33 -17.99
C GLY A 80 -24.49 -25.01 -17.68
N TRP A 81 -25.08 -24.12 -16.86
CA TRP A 81 -24.46 -22.85 -16.45
C TRP A 81 -23.29 -23.03 -15.46
N THR A 82 -23.21 -24.15 -14.73
CA THR A 82 -22.08 -24.38 -13.82
C THR A 82 -20.77 -24.58 -14.56
N ARG A 83 -20.80 -24.94 -15.86
CA ARG A 83 -19.59 -25.00 -16.70
C ARG A 83 -18.94 -23.63 -16.90
N ALA A 84 -19.73 -22.56 -17.08
CA ALA A 84 -19.17 -21.21 -17.18
C ALA A 84 -18.55 -20.74 -15.85
N ILE A 85 -19.20 -21.09 -14.74
CA ILE A 85 -18.70 -20.80 -13.38
C ILE A 85 -17.40 -21.57 -13.11
N GLN A 86 -17.31 -22.84 -13.54
CA GLN A 86 -16.09 -23.65 -13.43
C GLN A 86 -14.92 -23.05 -14.21
N VAL A 87 -15.16 -22.57 -15.43
CA VAL A 87 -14.12 -21.91 -16.24
C VAL A 87 -13.64 -20.61 -15.56
N LEU A 88 -14.55 -19.81 -15.03
CA LEU A 88 -14.19 -18.59 -14.28
C LEU A 88 -13.40 -18.91 -13.00
N LEU A 89 -13.80 -19.92 -12.24
CA LEU A 89 -13.10 -20.34 -11.03
C LEU A 89 -11.70 -20.91 -11.34
N LEU A 90 -11.54 -21.66 -12.43
CA LEU A 90 -10.23 -22.12 -12.89
C LEU A 90 -9.35 -20.96 -13.32
N ALA A 91 -9.88 -19.98 -14.05
CA ALA A 91 -9.14 -18.78 -14.41
C ALA A 91 -8.68 -18.02 -13.15
N ALA A 92 -9.57 -17.83 -12.18
CA ALA A 92 -9.24 -17.19 -10.90
C ALA A 92 -8.20 -17.99 -10.09
N LEU A 93 -8.27 -19.32 -10.09
CA LEU A 93 -7.28 -20.20 -9.48
C LEU A 93 -5.89 -20.03 -10.12
N VAL A 94 -5.83 -20.02 -11.46
CA VAL A 94 -4.58 -19.84 -12.20
C VAL A 94 -4.00 -18.45 -11.96
N ILE A 95 -4.82 -17.40 -11.95
CA ILE A 95 -4.38 -16.03 -11.64
C ILE A 95 -3.82 -15.97 -10.22
N SER A 96 -4.52 -16.58 -9.25
CA SER A 96 -4.08 -16.62 -7.85
C SER A 96 -2.77 -17.39 -7.67
N ALA A 97 -2.45 -18.34 -8.55
CA ALA A 97 -1.21 -19.11 -8.54
C ALA A 97 0.02 -18.35 -9.08
N ARG A 98 -0.17 -17.26 -9.85
CA ARG A 98 0.92 -16.56 -10.55
C ARG A 98 2.07 -16.15 -9.63
N PRO A 99 1.84 -15.48 -8.48
CA PRO A 99 2.93 -15.05 -7.60
C PRO A 99 3.79 -16.20 -7.04
N LEU A 100 3.18 -17.38 -6.88
CA LEU A 100 3.89 -18.59 -6.45
C LEU A 100 4.66 -19.24 -7.60
N GLN A 101 4.13 -19.19 -8.83
CA GLN A 101 4.82 -19.66 -10.03
C GLN A 101 6.05 -18.81 -10.35
N ASP A 102 5.94 -17.48 -10.26
CA ASP A 102 7.04 -16.55 -10.51
C ASP A 102 8.20 -16.77 -9.51
N TRP A 103 7.89 -17.14 -8.27
CA TRP A 103 8.89 -17.52 -7.28
C TRP A 103 9.52 -18.90 -7.55
N ALA A 104 8.72 -19.90 -7.93
CA ALA A 104 9.19 -21.28 -8.10
C ALA A 104 9.94 -21.51 -9.43
N PHE A 105 9.58 -20.79 -10.48
CA PHE A 105 10.10 -20.99 -11.84
C PHE A 105 10.90 -19.81 -12.39
N GLY A 106 10.98 -18.70 -11.64
CA GLY A 106 11.57 -17.46 -12.09
C GLY A 106 10.63 -16.72 -13.05
N SER A 107 10.48 -15.42 -12.83
CA SER A 107 9.63 -14.58 -13.66
C SER A 107 10.17 -14.51 -15.09
N THR A 108 9.37 -14.84 -16.10
CA THR A 108 9.56 -14.29 -17.45
C THR A 108 9.13 -12.83 -17.39
N ALA A 109 9.97 -11.97 -16.79
CA ALA A 109 9.69 -10.55 -16.68
C ALA A 109 9.69 -9.95 -18.09
N SER A 110 8.52 -9.53 -18.57
CA SER A 110 8.49 -8.42 -19.51
C SER A 110 9.14 -7.25 -18.80
N GLU A 111 10.24 -6.73 -19.36
CA GLU A 111 10.87 -5.49 -18.93
C GLU A 111 9.79 -4.42 -18.89
N GLN A 112 9.28 -4.13 -17.69
CA GLN A 112 8.52 -2.92 -17.45
C GLN A 112 9.53 -1.79 -17.61
N THR A 113 9.40 -1.07 -18.72
CA THR A 113 10.12 0.16 -19.02
C THR A 113 10.20 0.97 -17.74
N ALA A 114 11.42 1.12 -17.21
CA ALA A 114 11.66 1.87 -15.98
C ALA A 114 11.02 3.25 -16.14
N GLN A 115 9.90 3.46 -15.46
CA GLN A 115 9.37 4.81 -15.28
C GLN A 115 10.49 5.60 -14.61
N PRO A 116 10.84 6.79 -15.10
CA PRO A 116 11.86 7.60 -14.47
C PRO A 116 11.41 7.81 -13.03
N HIS A 117 12.18 7.27 -12.10
CA HIS A 117 11.97 7.41 -10.68
C HIS A 117 12.96 8.43 -10.17
N LEU A 118 12.54 9.29 -9.25
CA LEU A 118 13.45 10.22 -8.61
C LEU A 118 14.56 9.43 -7.90
N ASN A 119 15.81 9.79 -8.20
CA ASN A 119 16.98 9.15 -7.62
C ASN A 119 17.27 9.74 -6.23
N PHE A 120 16.66 9.14 -5.21
CA PHE A 120 16.92 9.51 -3.82
C PHE A 120 18.22 8.91 -3.29
N THR A 121 19.02 9.73 -2.63
CA THR A 121 20.17 9.26 -1.83
C THR A 121 19.69 8.89 -0.44
N ARG A 122 19.91 7.64 -0.03
CA ARG A 122 19.46 7.14 1.28
C ARG A 122 20.37 7.62 2.41
N ILE A 123 19.76 8.12 3.48
CA ILE A 123 20.42 8.46 4.75
C ILE A 123 19.71 7.77 5.92
N ASN A 124 20.41 7.51 7.02
CA ASN A 124 19.87 6.76 8.17
C ASN A 124 19.99 7.49 9.51
N ASN A 125 20.86 8.50 9.60
CA ASN A 125 21.16 9.19 10.85
C ASN A 125 21.53 10.67 10.63
N VAL A 126 21.73 11.37 11.74
CA VAL A 126 21.99 12.82 11.78
C VAL A 126 23.34 13.15 11.15
N GLU A 127 24.34 12.28 11.34
CA GLU A 127 25.68 12.45 10.80
C GLU A 127 25.66 12.41 9.27
N GLN A 128 24.96 11.44 8.69
CA GLN A 128 24.77 11.33 7.24
C GLN A 128 23.98 12.51 6.67
N LEU A 129 22.95 12.99 7.39
CA LEU A 129 22.23 14.20 7.00
C LEU A 129 23.18 15.40 6.92
N ASN A 130 23.93 15.66 7.99
CA ASN A 130 24.85 16.79 8.05
C ASN A 130 25.93 16.72 6.96
N GLN A 131 26.47 15.54 6.70
CA GLN A 131 27.42 15.32 5.64
C GLN A 131 26.80 15.59 4.25
N ALA A 132 25.58 15.12 4.01
CA ALA A 132 24.88 15.34 2.75
C ALA A 132 24.58 16.84 2.53
N LEU A 133 24.17 17.56 3.57
CA LEU A 133 23.95 19.02 3.50
C LEU A 133 25.24 19.78 3.18
N GLN A 134 26.37 19.37 3.76
CA GLN A 134 27.68 19.97 3.45
C GLN A 134 28.11 19.69 2.00
N GLN A 135 27.85 18.49 1.49
CA GLN A 135 28.15 18.13 0.09
C GLN A 135 27.24 18.84 -0.90
N ALA A 136 26.03 19.20 -0.48
CA ALA A 136 25.03 19.87 -1.30
C ALA A 136 25.19 21.40 -1.35
N GLN A 137 26.25 21.98 -0.78
CA GLN A 137 26.46 23.43 -0.75
C GLN A 137 26.25 24.08 -2.12
N GLY A 138 25.41 25.12 -2.15
CA GLY A 138 25.03 25.83 -3.37
C GLY A 138 23.81 25.25 -4.11
N LYS A 139 23.26 24.11 -3.67
CA LYS A 139 22.04 23.49 -4.21
C LYS A 139 20.96 23.36 -3.13
N PRO A 140 19.67 23.53 -3.48
CA PRO A 140 18.59 23.21 -2.56
C PRO A 140 18.55 21.70 -2.28
N VAL A 141 18.09 21.32 -1.09
CA VAL A 141 17.97 19.91 -0.68
C VAL A 141 16.54 19.61 -0.29
N MET A 142 16.00 18.50 -0.77
CA MET A 142 14.74 17.94 -0.33
C MET A 142 15.02 16.65 0.43
N LEU A 143 14.53 16.55 1.66
CA LEU A 143 14.61 15.36 2.49
C LEU A 143 13.20 14.76 2.64
N ASP A 144 12.99 13.59 2.05
CA ASP A 144 11.79 12.78 2.24
C ASP A 144 11.97 11.83 3.44
N LEU A 145 11.11 11.95 4.45
CA LEU A 145 11.05 10.99 5.54
C LEU A 145 10.02 9.92 5.19
N TYR A 146 10.50 8.68 5.05
CA TYR A 146 9.75 7.57 4.48
C TYR A 146 9.64 6.40 5.46
N ALA A 147 8.53 5.66 5.37
CA ALA A 147 8.45 4.32 5.94
C ALA A 147 7.49 3.44 5.11
N ASP A 148 7.76 2.13 5.03
CA ASP A 148 6.87 1.16 4.37
C ASP A 148 5.47 1.16 4.97
N TRP A 149 5.39 1.54 6.25
CA TRP A 149 4.14 1.61 6.98
C TRP A 149 3.35 2.90 6.79
N CYS A 150 3.86 3.87 6.05
CA CYS A 150 3.22 5.14 5.80
C CYS A 150 2.46 5.13 4.46
N VAL A 151 1.12 5.04 4.52
CA VAL A 151 0.26 5.02 3.32
C VAL A 151 0.47 6.27 2.46
N ALA A 152 0.49 7.45 3.07
CA ALA A 152 0.67 8.70 2.35
C ALA A 152 2.06 8.82 1.69
N CYS A 153 3.09 8.17 2.25
CA CYS A 153 4.42 8.11 1.65
C CYS A 153 4.39 7.28 0.36
N LYS A 154 3.70 6.13 0.38
CA LYS A 154 3.46 5.32 -0.83
C LYS A 154 2.61 6.06 -1.86
N GLU A 155 1.65 6.87 -1.43
CA GLU A 155 0.87 7.73 -2.32
C GLU A 155 1.76 8.79 -3.01
N PHE A 156 2.70 9.41 -2.28
CA PHE A 156 3.70 10.30 -2.90
C PHE A 156 4.52 9.60 -3.97
N GLU A 157 5.10 8.44 -3.66
CA GLU A 157 5.91 7.66 -4.62
C GLU A 157 5.12 7.33 -5.90
N LYS A 158 3.84 6.95 -5.73
CA LYS A 158 3.00 6.44 -6.82
C LYS A 158 2.30 7.52 -7.65
N TYR A 159 1.94 8.65 -7.04
CA TYR A 159 1.05 9.65 -7.66
C TYR A 159 1.69 11.03 -7.80
N THR A 160 2.81 11.30 -7.13
CA THR A 160 3.42 12.64 -7.08
C THR A 160 4.86 12.61 -7.60
N PHE A 161 5.71 11.74 -7.06
CA PHE A 161 7.11 11.63 -7.49
C PHE A 161 7.29 10.95 -8.85
N SER A 162 6.28 10.21 -9.29
CA SER A 162 6.20 9.64 -10.64
C SER A 162 5.77 10.65 -11.71
N ASP A 163 5.35 11.86 -11.32
CA ASP A 163 4.88 12.87 -12.26
C ASP A 163 6.05 13.59 -12.94
N PRO A 164 6.10 13.67 -14.29
CA PRO A 164 7.20 14.30 -15.01
C PRO A 164 7.42 15.78 -14.67
N ALA A 165 6.38 16.54 -14.33
CA ALA A 165 6.51 17.96 -13.97
C ALA A 165 7.25 18.10 -12.63
N VAL A 166 6.88 17.28 -11.64
CA VAL A 166 7.57 17.22 -10.35
C VAL A 166 9.03 16.81 -10.52
N GLN A 167 9.30 15.82 -11.38
CA GLN A 167 10.67 15.38 -11.67
C GLN A 167 11.52 16.47 -12.31
N THR A 168 10.93 17.22 -13.25
CA THR A 168 11.62 18.33 -13.91
C THR A 168 11.92 19.45 -12.92
N GLN A 169 10.96 19.78 -12.05
CA GLN A 169 11.11 20.83 -11.04
C GLN A 169 12.17 20.48 -9.99
N LEU A 170 12.37 19.19 -9.71
CA LEU A 170 13.36 18.68 -8.76
C LEU A 170 14.73 18.35 -9.38
N ALA A 171 14.92 18.54 -10.70
CA ALA A 171 16.14 18.13 -11.39
C ALA A 171 17.43 18.79 -10.83
N ASP A 172 17.33 20.03 -10.36
CA ASP A 172 18.44 20.77 -9.75
C ASP A 172 18.49 20.70 -8.21
N THR A 173 17.63 19.86 -7.62
CA THR A 173 17.53 19.68 -6.16
C THR A 173 18.24 18.39 -5.74
N VAL A 174 19.00 18.44 -4.64
CA VAL A 174 19.57 17.23 -4.04
C VAL A 174 18.45 16.48 -3.31
N LEU A 175 18.17 15.25 -3.74
CA LEU A 175 17.10 14.44 -3.19
C LEU A 175 17.66 13.44 -2.18
N LEU A 176 17.31 13.62 -0.92
CA LEU A 176 17.63 12.73 0.19
C LEU A 176 16.37 12.01 0.64
N GLN A 177 16.50 10.77 1.07
CA GLN A 177 15.41 10.02 1.68
C GLN A 177 15.92 9.32 2.93
N ALA A 178 15.25 9.54 4.06
CA ALA A 178 15.53 8.78 5.28
C ALA A 178 14.45 7.72 5.48
N ASP A 179 14.87 6.46 5.47
CA ASP A 179 13.99 5.33 5.75
C ASP A 179 13.95 5.08 7.26
N VAL A 180 12.81 5.33 7.86
CA VAL A 180 12.58 5.13 9.30
C VAL A 180 11.65 3.96 9.57
N THR A 181 11.52 3.01 8.62
CA THR A 181 10.65 1.83 8.74
C THR A 181 10.96 1.02 9.99
N ALA A 182 12.25 0.81 10.29
CA ALA A 182 12.70 0.01 11.42
C ALA A 182 12.52 0.69 12.79
N ASN A 183 12.39 2.02 12.82
CA ASN A 183 12.30 2.84 14.02
C ASN A 183 13.38 2.52 15.08
N ASN A 184 14.63 2.39 14.65
CA ASN A 184 15.76 2.14 15.55
C ASN A 184 16.22 3.42 16.28
N ALA A 185 17.21 3.30 17.18
CA ALA A 185 17.68 4.42 17.98
C ALA A 185 18.26 5.59 17.15
N GLU A 186 18.96 5.30 16.06
CA GLU A 186 19.52 6.33 15.16
C GLU A 186 18.42 7.09 14.41
N GLN A 187 17.43 6.36 13.89
CA GLN A 187 16.27 6.93 13.19
C GLN A 187 15.39 7.76 14.14
N ALA A 188 15.16 7.26 15.36
CA ALA A 188 14.44 8.00 16.39
C ALA A 188 15.18 9.29 16.79
N ALA A 189 16.51 9.24 16.88
CA ALA A 189 17.34 10.42 17.12
C ALA A 189 17.27 11.42 15.96
N LEU A 190 17.28 10.95 14.70
CA LEU A 190 17.11 11.78 13.51
C LEU A 190 15.75 12.51 13.51
N LEU A 191 14.65 11.79 13.71
CA LEU A 191 13.31 12.38 13.77
C LEU A 191 13.18 13.41 14.90
N LYS A 192 13.78 13.11 16.07
CA LYS A 192 13.80 14.04 17.20
C LYS A 192 14.64 15.28 16.91
N HIS A 193 15.80 15.11 16.27
CA HIS A 193 16.68 16.21 15.86
C HIS A 193 15.96 17.16 14.90
N LEU A 194 15.23 16.60 13.93
CA LEU A 194 14.42 17.33 12.95
C LEU A 194 13.07 17.82 13.50
N GLN A 195 12.74 17.51 14.76
CA GLN A 195 11.47 17.85 15.41
C GLN A 195 10.25 17.39 14.61
N VAL A 196 10.30 16.17 14.08
CA VAL A 196 9.24 15.59 13.25
C VAL A 196 8.29 14.77 14.13
N LEU A 197 7.00 15.10 14.07
CA LEU A 197 5.96 14.46 14.88
C LEU A 197 5.39 13.19 14.24
N GLY A 198 5.51 13.04 12.93
CA GLY A 198 4.95 11.92 12.20
C GLY A 198 5.24 11.95 10.70
N LEU A 199 4.86 10.88 10.01
CA LEU A 199 4.99 10.72 8.57
C LEU A 199 3.63 10.96 7.87
N PRO A 200 3.63 11.38 6.60
CA PRO A 200 4.79 11.75 5.78
C PRO A 200 5.32 13.11 6.24
N THR A 201 6.63 13.31 6.17
CA THR A 201 7.20 14.66 6.35
C THR A 201 8.32 14.86 5.32
N ILE A 202 8.13 15.85 4.45
CA ILE A 202 9.17 16.30 3.50
C ILE A 202 9.70 17.63 4.01
N LEU A 203 11.02 17.71 4.20
CA LEU A 203 11.72 18.93 4.59
C LEU A 203 12.50 19.50 3.41
N PHE A 204 12.63 20.82 3.39
CA PHE A 204 13.41 21.53 2.38
C PHE A 204 14.51 22.35 3.07
N PHE A 205 15.70 22.33 2.48
CA PHE A 205 16.83 23.14 2.90
C PHE A 205 17.24 24.06 1.75
N ASP A 206 17.61 25.28 2.09
CA ASP A 206 18.14 26.25 1.14
C ASP A 206 19.57 25.89 0.70
N ARG A 207 20.15 26.74 -0.15
CA ARG A 207 21.50 26.54 -0.71
C ARG A 207 22.62 26.62 0.32
N ASP A 208 22.34 27.17 1.50
CA ASP A 208 23.26 27.27 2.63
C ASP A 208 23.11 26.06 3.58
N GLY A 209 22.22 25.12 3.26
CA GLY A 209 21.93 23.95 4.08
C GLY A 209 21.04 24.26 5.29
N LYS A 210 20.39 25.42 5.31
CA LYS A 210 19.47 25.80 6.39
C LYS A 210 18.05 25.35 6.05
N GLU A 211 17.41 24.74 7.03
CA GLU A 211 16.03 24.27 6.87
C GLU A 211 15.06 25.45 6.67
N LEU A 212 14.02 25.21 5.87
CA LEU A 212 12.88 26.10 5.62
C LEU A 212 11.62 25.52 6.29
N PRO A 213 11.34 25.81 7.58
CA PRO A 213 10.25 25.15 8.31
C PRO A 213 8.86 25.39 7.71
N ALA A 214 8.63 26.57 7.12
CA ALA A 214 7.37 26.92 6.48
C ALA A 214 7.10 26.14 5.17
N ALA A 215 8.14 25.51 4.61
CA ALA A 215 8.04 24.70 3.40
C ALA A 215 7.80 23.22 3.69
N ARG A 216 7.73 22.80 4.97
CA ARG A 216 7.47 21.40 5.32
C ARG A 216 6.13 20.93 4.76
N VAL A 217 6.12 19.71 4.24
CA VAL A 217 4.91 19.01 3.79
C VAL A 217 4.67 17.84 4.73
N THR A 218 3.59 17.91 5.52
CA THR A 218 3.28 16.91 6.57
C THR A 218 2.07 16.03 6.23
N GLY A 219 1.67 16.00 4.97
CA GLY A 219 0.50 15.27 4.48
C GLY A 219 0.59 15.05 2.98
N PHE A 220 -0.21 14.12 2.45
CA PHE A 220 -0.22 13.84 1.03
C PHE A 220 -0.59 15.08 0.20
N MET A 221 0.17 15.31 -0.86
CA MET A 221 -0.13 16.28 -1.91
C MET A 221 -0.03 15.57 -3.25
N ASN A 222 -1.03 15.75 -4.11
CA ASN A 222 -0.96 15.29 -5.49
C ASN A 222 0.09 16.09 -6.30
N ALA A 223 0.40 15.63 -7.50
CA ALA A 223 1.42 16.25 -8.37
C ALA A 223 1.24 17.76 -8.57
N GLU A 224 0.03 18.22 -8.90
CA GLU A 224 -0.25 19.64 -9.15
C GLU A 224 -0.05 20.51 -7.89
N ALA A 225 -0.57 20.08 -6.74
CA ALA A 225 -0.40 20.83 -5.50
C ALA A 225 1.06 20.84 -5.03
N PHE A 226 1.77 19.72 -5.21
CA PHE A 226 3.18 19.61 -4.87
C PHE A 226 4.06 20.46 -5.77
N ASP A 227 3.82 20.47 -7.08
CA ASP A 227 4.54 21.34 -8.03
C ASP A 227 4.35 22.83 -7.68
N ALA A 228 3.10 23.25 -7.42
CA ALA A 228 2.82 24.61 -6.98
C ALA A 228 3.49 24.98 -5.64
N HIS A 229 3.71 23.99 -4.76
CA HIS A 229 4.46 24.14 -3.52
C HIS A 229 5.97 24.29 -3.78
N LEU A 230 6.54 23.49 -4.67
CA LEU A 230 7.95 23.58 -5.08
C LEU A 230 8.26 24.94 -5.70
N GLN A 231 7.39 25.47 -6.58
CA GLN A 231 7.60 26.78 -7.21
C GLN A 231 7.68 27.94 -6.20
N LYS A 232 7.05 27.81 -5.03
CA LYS A 232 7.13 28.80 -3.94
C LYS A 232 8.38 28.63 -3.08
N THR A 233 8.93 27.42 -3.02
CA THR A 233 10.00 27.03 -2.10
C THR A 233 11.38 27.10 -2.76
N THR A 234 11.48 26.75 -4.04
CA THR A 234 12.75 26.63 -4.77
C THR A 234 13.17 27.93 -5.50
N ARG A 235 12.56 29.08 -5.15
CA ARG A 235 12.94 30.40 -5.69
C ARG A 235 14.11 31.02 -4.93
#